data_AF-A0A3C0A8R3-F1
#
_entry.id   AF-A0A3C0A8R3-F1
#
_cell.length_a   1.000
_cell.length_b   1.000
_cell.length_c   1.000
_cell.angle_alpha   90.00
_cell.angle_beta   90.00
_cell.angle_gamma   90.00
#
_symmetry.space_group_name_H-M   'P 1'
#
loop_
_entity.id
_entity.type
_entity.pdbx_description
1 polymer ?
#
loop_
_entity_poly.entity_id
_entity_poly.type
_entity_poly.pdbx_seq_one_letter_code
_entity_poly.pdbx_strand_id
1 'polypeptide(L)'
;MEGILKNAVEKKFGLEISNRGDCEKLSEVIHEHTSKNINYNTLRRMYGFAKPVKTRKDTLDILSQYVGYKSYYHFANAAPFEISWESRLHLYELKDNKDPKTLLLFLEQKSQRGEDITLPIINLIREFLLAKRIREINILFDSDVLKNNIITYKQKLIIGNAVGILLRTIQLSKKEINLLCKTSFFRATIFEIFVDYSSLNGFYAVFATYFSEKKNYKNKLFVSCLLNLRSFLNNQKIKNIQISDNNLMELHPILIGRYFSNFLLTEKNQAHFFNIKKVANSTTFLSPVHEIYYEPMVIAMLTNNLKAQLWLIEQIEKHLSQKAYPEPHYLEIYHLMKSFYFMQTGAIEESKNMFEKINLDNFILSYKTFLLFFYYATGYKLFQNQELQKLMKNYLTKNPYKYLSQFYTKHIKLPSKT
;
A
#
# COMPACT_ATOMS: atom_id res chain seq x y z
N MET A 1 18.73 2.74 -19.76
CA MET A 1 19.56 1.54 -19.51
C MET A 1 20.96 1.64 -20.10
N GLU A 2 21.13 1.90 -21.39
CA GLU A 2 22.47 1.98 -21.99
C GLU A 2 23.37 3.05 -21.35
N GLY A 3 22.82 4.22 -20.98
CA GLY A 3 23.56 5.24 -20.21
C GLY A 3 24.02 4.77 -18.82
N ILE A 4 23.20 3.97 -18.12
CA ILE A 4 23.57 3.40 -16.80
C ILE A 4 24.70 2.38 -16.97
N LEU A 5 24.66 1.58 -18.05
CA LEU A 5 25.72 0.63 -18.38
C LEU A 5 27.05 1.33 -18.65
N LYS A 6 27.05 2.46 -19.37
CA LYS A 6 28.26 3.27 -19.57
C LYS A 6 28.88 3.69 -18.24
N ASN A 7 28.08 4.30 -17.37
CA ASN A 7 28.57 4.76 -16.07
C ASN A 7 29.11 3.60 -15.22
N ALA A 8 28.49 2.42 -15.27
CA ALA A 8 28.97 1.23 -14.58
C ALA A 8 30.31 0.73 -15.16
N VAL A 9 30.47 0.79 -16.49
CA VAL A 9 31.71 0.41 -17.18
C VAL A 9 32.84 1.37 -16.79
N GLU A 10 32.59 2.68 -16.79
CA GLU A 10 33.56 3.70 -16.34
C GLU A 10 33.94 3.51 -14.88
N LYS A 11 32.96 3.26 -14.00
CA LYS A 11 33.23 3.00 -12.57
C LYS A 11 34.11 1.76 -12.36
N LYS A 12 33.88 0.68 -13.13
CA LYS A 12 34.72 -0.52 -13.05
C LYS A 12 36.10 -0.31 -13.69
N PHE A 13 36.16 0.44 -14.79
CA PHE A 13 37.40 0.77 -15.48
C PHE A 13 38.29 1.71 -14.65
N GLY A 14 37.69 2.54 -13.78
CA GLY A 14 38.39 3.44 -12.87
C GLY A 14 38.81 4.76 -13.52
N LEU A 15 38.38 5.03 -14.77
CA LEU A 15 38.66 6.25 -15.50
C LEU A 15 37.40 6.70 -16.27
N GLU A 16 37.19 8.01 -16.36
CA GLU A 16 36.19 8.60 -17.26
C GLU A 16 36.65 8.49 -18.71
N ILE A 17 35.75 8.10 -19.62
CA ILE A 17 36.10 7.87 -21.03
C ILE A 17 35.93 9.18 -21.79
N SER A 18 37.04 9.92 -21.94
CA SER A 18 37.06 11.29 -22.45
C SER A 18 37.54 11.41 -23.90
N ASN A 19 38.26 10.40 -24.39
CA ASN A 19 38.91 10.46 -25.69
C ASN A 19 39.02 9.08 -26.37
N ARG A 20 39.62 9.06 -27.57
CA ARG A 20 39.85 7.82 -28.35
C ARG A 20 40.79 6.85 -27.63
N GLY A 21 41.87 7.33 -27.03
CA GLY A 21 42.83 6.49 -26.34
C GLY A 21 42.21 5.76 -25.15
N ASP A 22 41.29 6.40 -24.44
CA ASP A 22 40.54 5.77 -23.34
C ASP A 22 39.66 4.61 -23.85
N CYS A 23 39.07 4.75 -25.05
CA CYS A 23 38.31 3.67 -25.69
C CYS A 23 39.19 2.48 -26.10
N GLU A 24 40.43 2.73 -26.53
CA GLU A 24 41.40 1.68 -26.89
C GLU A 24 41.82 0.90 -25.64
N LYS A 25 42.20 1.61 -24.57
CA LYS A 25 42.52 1.00 -23.27
C LYS A 25 41.35 0.22 -22.69
N LEU A 26 40.14 0.77 -22.75
CA LEU A 26 38.93 0.09 -22.27
C LEU A 26 38.68 -1.20 -23.06
N SER A 27 38.90 -1.19 -24.37
CA SER A 27 38.81 -2.39 -25.22
C SER A 27 39.78 -3.49 -24.77
N GLU A 28 41.03 -3.12 -24.45
CA GLU A 28 42.06 -4.05 -23.96
C GLU A 28 41.68 -4.63 -22.59
N VAL A 29 41.30 -3.79 -21.63
CA VAL A 29 40.91 -4.23 -20.28
C VAL A 29 39.67 -5.13 -20.30
N ILE A 30 38.67 -4.82 -21.15
CA ILE A 30 37.51 -5.70 -21.33
C ILE A 30 37.95 -7.07 -21.84
N HIS A 31 38.88 -7.12 -22.81
CA HIS A 31 39.40 -8.36 -23.34
C HIS A 31 40.12 -9.18 -22.27
N GLU A 32 41.00 -8.55 -21.49
CA GLU A 32 41.73 -9.20 -20.40
C GLU A 32 40.80 -9.82 -19.36
N HIS A 33 39.73 -9.10 -18.99
CA HIS A 33 38.82 -9.55 -17.93
C HIS A 33 37.75 -10.54 -18.39
N THR A 34 37.35 -10.51 -19.66
CA THR A 34 36.20 -11.30 -20.15
C THR A 34 36.56 -12.31 -21.23
N SER A 35 37.79 -12.27 -21.74
CA SER A 35 38.24 -12.99 -22.94
C SER A 35 37.43 -12.68 -24.20
N LYS A 36 36.64 -11.60 -24.21
CA LYS A 36 35.77 -11.19 -25.32
C LYS A 36 36.23 -9.87 -25.91
N ASN A 37 36.13 -9.76 -27.23
CA ASN A 37 36.58 -8.59 -27.97
C ASN A 37 35.43 -7.62 -28.24
N ILE A 38 35.66 -6.34 -27.90
CA ILE A 38 34.85 -5.23 -28.39
C ILE A 38 35.76 -4.31 -29.19
N ASN A 39 35.40 -3.99 -30.43
CA ASN A 39 36.19 -3.04 -31.22
C ASN A 39 36.15 -1.64 -30.57
N TYR A 40 37.30 -0.99 -30.37
CA TYR A 40 37.38 0.36 -29.80
C TYR A 40 36.55 1.40 -30.58
N ASN A 41 36.36 1.22 -31.90
CA ASN A 41 35.48 2.10 -32.69
C ASN A 41 33.99 1.92 -32.31
N THR A 42 33.59 0.74 -31.84
CA THR A 42 32.25 0.52 -31.27
C THR A 42 32.09 1.32 -29.97
N LEU A 43 33.10 1.29 -29.10
CA LEU A 43 33.12 2.10 -27.87
C LEU A 43 33.09 3.60 -28.19
N ARG A 44 33.89 4.06 -29.17
CA ARG A 44 33.86 5.47 -29.62
C ARG A 44 32.48 5.92 -30.06
N ARG A 45 31.74 5.09 -30.82
CA ARG A 45 30.35 5.39 -31.22
C ARG A 45 29.41 5.42 -30.02
N MET A 46 29.60 4.49 -29.10
CA MET A 46 28.80 4.41 -27.87
C MET A 46 28.98 5.68 -27.04
N TYR A 47 30.21 6.13 -26.78
CA TYR A 47 30.53 7.32 -25.98
C TYR A 47 30.41 8.67 -26.73
N GLY A 48 30.04 8.65 -28.02
CA GLY A 48 29.77 9.89 -28.78
C GLY A 48 30.98 10.49 -29.51
N PHE A 49 32.12 9.81 -29.56
CA PHE A 49 33.33 10.24 -30.28
C PHE A 49 33.34 9.84 -31.78
N ALA A 50 32.24 9.28 -32.27
CA ALA A 50 32.03 8.92 -33.67
C ALA A 50 30.52 8.91 -33.98
N LYS A 51 30.16 8.84 -35.28
CA LYS A 51 28.75 8.85 -35.71
C LYS A 51 27.92 7.81 -34.95
N PRO A 52 26.80 8.20 -34.30
CA PRO A 52 26.03 7.31 -33.45
C PRO A 52 25.36 6.21 -34.28
N VAL A 53 25.47 4.97 -33.80
CA VAL A 53 24.80 3.79 -34.36
C VAL A 53 24.23 3.01 -33.18
N LYS A 54 23.07 2.35 -33.38
CA LYS A 54 22.47 1.50 -32.35
C LYS A 54 23.48 0.41 -31.92
N THR A 55 23.81 0.39 -30.64
CA THR A 55 24.73 -0.58 -30.06
C THR A 55 24.15 -2.00 -30.20
N ARG A 56 24.97 -2.95 -30.67
CA ARG A 56 24.55 -4.34 -30.87
C ARG A 56 24.33 -5.01 -29.52
N LYS A 57 23.37 -5.96 -29.48
CA LYS A 57 23.08 -6.75 -28.28
C LYS A 57 24.32 -7.45 -27.73
N ASP A 58 25.14 -8.05 -28.59
CA ASP A 58 26.36 -8.74 -28.17
C ASP A 58 27.35 -7.80 -27.47
N THR A 59 27.49 -6.57 -27.98
CA THR A 59 28.32 -5.54 -27.33
C THR A 59 27.78 -5.18 -25.95
N LEU A 60 26.46 -5.01 -25.83
CA LEU A 60 25.82 -4.75 -24.54
C LEU A 60 25.98 -5.93 -23.57
N ASP A 61 25.90 -7.17 -24.05
CA ASP A 61 26.10 -8.38 -23.26
C ASP A 61 27.55 -8.48 -22.75
N ILE A 62 28.55 -8.20 -23.59
CA ILE A 62 29.97 -8.18 -23.18
C ILE A 62 30.22 -7.08 -22.15
N LEU A 63 29.72 -5.87 -22.37
CA LEU A 63 29.86 -4.78 -21.40
C LEU A 63 29.19 -5.10 -20.06
N SER A 64 28.02 -5.75 -20.11
CA SER A 64 27.31 -6.18 -18.90
C SER A 64 28.09 -7.26 -18.13
N GLN A 65 28.71 -8.20 -18.85
CA GLN A 65 29.60 -9.21 -18.27
C GLN A 65 30.86 -8.60 -17.69
N TYR A 66 31.43 -7.61 -18.38
CA TYR A 66 32.53 -6.84 -17.85
C TYR A 66 32.15 -6.23 -16.51
N VAL A 67 30.96 -5.62 -16.35
CA VAL A 67 30.52 -5.08 -15.04
C VAL A 67 29.95 -6.13 -14.06
N GLY A 68 30.08 -7.43 -14.34
CA GLY A 68 29.75 -8.52 -13.40
C GLY A 68 28.35 -9.14 -13.55
N TYR A 69 27.61 -8.80 -14.60
CA TYR A 69 26.26 -9.33 -14.86
C TYR A 69 26.27 -10.44 -15.92
N LYS A 70 25.31 -11.37 -15.88
CA LYS A 70 25.29 -12.52 -16.82
C LYS A 70 25.06 -12.10 -18.28
N SER A 71 24.26 -11.07 -18.50
CA SER A 71 23.88 -10.54 -19.82
C SER A 71 23.34 -9.11 -19.66
N TYR A 72 23.13 -8.42 -20.78
CA TYR A 72 22.45 -7.12 -20.80
C TYR A 72 21.02 -7.21 -20.28
N TYR A 73 20.34 -8.33 -20.52
CA TYR A 73 19.01 -8.55 -19.94
C TYR A 73 19.10 -8.70 -18.41
N HIS A 74 20.10 -9.43 -17.89
CA HIS A 74 20.34 -9.52 -16.45
C HIS A 74 20.67 -8.13 -15.86
N PHE A 75 21.55 -7.37 -16.51
CA PHE A 75 21.88 -5.99 -16.12
C PHE A 75 20.65 -5.08 -16.12
N ALA A 76 19.88 -5.08 -17.20
CA ALA A 76 18.68 -4.26 -17.32
C ALA A 76 17.66 -4.51 -16.21
N ASN A 77 17.59 -5.75 -15.72
CA ASN A 77 16.65 -6.15 -14.67
C ASN A 77 17.21 -6.09 -13.26
N ALA A 78 18.53 -6.08 -13.06
CA ALA A 78 19.13 -6.11 -11.72
C ALA A 78 19.80 -4.80 -11.33
N ALA A 79 20.46 -4.10 -12.26
CA ALA A 79 21.18 -2.85 -11.99
C ALA A 79 20.29 -1.71 -11.44
N PRO A 80 19.03 -1.51 -11.90
CA PRO A 80 18.14 -0.52 -11.31
C PRO A 80 17.81 -0.77 -9.83
N PHE A 81 18.05 -2.00 -9.34
CA PHE A 81 17.80 -2.42 -7.96
C PHE A 81 19.09 -2.65 -7.17
N GLU A 82 20.25 -2.46 -7.80
CA GLU A 82 21.54 -2.58 -7.14
C GLU A 82 21.76 -1.37 -6.23
N ILE A 83 22.24 -1.68 -5.03
CA ILE A 83 22.39 -0.70 -3.98
C ILE A 83 23.73 0.02 -4.15
N SER A 84 23.69 1.35 -4.16
CA SER A 84 24.89 2.16 -3.89
C SER A 84 25.11 2.33 -2.38
N TRP A 85 26.07 1.58 -1.81
CA TRP A 85 26.46 1.69 -0.40
C TRP A 85 26.96 3.08 -0.04
N GLU A 86 27.79 3.69 -0.90
CA GLU A 86 28.27 5.07 -0.75
C GLU A 86 27.10 6.06 -0.62
N SER A 87 26.11 5.95 -1.51
CA SER A 87 24.92 6.80 -1.47
C SER A 87 24.11 6.61 -0.18
N ARG A 88 24.03 5.38 0.34
CA ARG A 88 23.35 5.10 1.61
C ARG A 88 24.10 5.62 2.82
N LEU A 89 25.42 5.46 2.86
CA LEU A 89 26.24 6.01 3.93
C LEU A 89 26.13 7.54 3.98
N HIS A 90 26.15 8.19 2.82
CA HIS A 90 25.95 9.63 2.74
C HIS A 90 24.54 10.05 3.18
N LEU A 91 23.48 9.31 2.84
CA LEU A 91 22.14 9.56 3.37
C LEU A 91 22.12 9.51 4.91
N TYR A 92 22.81 8.55 5.52
CA TYR A 92 22.87 8.40 6.97
C TYR A 92 23.66 9.51 7.64
N GLU A 93 24.76 9.96 7.03
CA GLU A 93 25.55 11.11 7.47
C GLU A 93 24.69 12.40 7.44
N LEU A 94 24.02 12.69 6.32
CA LEU A 94 23.17 13.88 6.18
C LEU A 94 22.02 13.90 7.21
N LYS A 95 21.47 12.72 7.52
CA LYS A 95 20.44 12.55 8.55
C LYS A 95 20.96 12.90 9.96
N ASP A 96 22.20 12.55 10.26
CA ASP A 96 22.82 12.79 11.57
C ASP A 96 23.26 14.25 11.76
N ASN A 97 23.71 14.90 10.68
CA ASN A 97 24.13 16.31 10.69
C ASN A 97 22.99 17.31 10.99
N LYS A 98 21.74 16.84 11.13
CA LYS A 98 20.54 17.63 11.44
C LYS A 98 20.36 18.86 10.54
N ASP A 99 20.75 18.74 9.27
CA ASP A 99 20.49 19.74 8.23
C ASP A 99 19.43 19.22 7.23
N PRO A 100 18.14 19.54 7.46
CA PRO A 100 17.07 19.11 6.57
C PRO A 100 17.22 19.63 5.14
N LYS A 101 17.87 20.79 4.93
CA LYS A 101 17.97 21.40 3.60
C LYS A 101 18.88 20.57 2.71
N THR A 102 20.06 20.21 3.21
CA THR A 102 21.01 19.36 2.48
C THR A 102 20.45 17.96 2.27
N LEU A 103 19.75 17.39 3.27
CA LEU A 103 19.05 16.11 3.12
C LEU A 103 18.01 16.15 1.99
N LEU A 104 17.17 17.19 1.94
CA LEU A 104 16.16 17.35 0.90
C LEU A 104 16.77 17.52 -0.49
N LEU A 105 17.83 18.35 -0.61
CA LEU A 105 18.56 18.52 -1.87
C LEU A 105 19.14 17.19 -2.37
N PHE A 106 19.71 16.38 -1.48
CA PHE A 106 20.21 15.06 -1.82
C PHE A 106 19.11 14.13 -2.34
N LEU A 107 17.95 14.09 -1.69
CA LEU A 107 16.80 13.29 -2.15
C LEU A 107 16.29 13.75 -3.52
N GLU A 108 16.21 15.05 -3.75
CA GLU A 108 15.79 15.64 -5.02
C GLU A 108 16.75 15.25 -6.15
N GLN A 109 18.06 15.35 -5.91
CA GLN A 109 19.09 14.93 -6.88
C GLN A 109 19.00 13.45 -7.23
N LYS A 110 18.71 12.58 -6.26
CA LYS A 110 18.49 11.14 -6.54
C LYS A 110 17.28 10.94 -7.45
N SER A 111 16.17 11.63 -7.17
CA SER A 111 14.98 11.54 -8.01
C SER A 111 15.23 12.03 -9.44
N GLN A 112 15.95 13.15 -9.61
CA GLN A 112 16.32 13.69 -10.92
C GLN A 112 17.18 12.74 -11.76
N ARG A 113 17.92 11.83 -11.10
CA ARG A 113 18.69 10.76 -11.77
C ARG A 113 17.83 9.53 -12.13
N GLY A 114 16.54 9.57 -11.85
CA GLY A 114 15.60 8.47 -12.09
C GLY A 114 15.65 7.36 -11.03
N GLU A 115 16.27 7.61 -9.88
CA GLU A 115 16.31 6.64 -8.79
C GLU A 115 14.99 6.64 -7.99
N ASP A 116 14.49 5.47 -7.59
CA ASP A 116 13.33 5.38 -6.72
C ASP A 116 13.67 5.81 -5.28
N ILE A 117 13.11 6.94 -4.86
CA ILE A 117 13.32 7.49 -3.51
C ILE A 117 12.26 7.05 -2.49
N THR A 118 11.31 6.20 -2.88
CA THR A 118 10.22 5.72 -2.00
C THR A 118 10.77 5.02 -0.76
N LEU A 119 11.71 4.08 -0.93
CA LEU A 119 12.32 3.36 0.18
C LEU A 119 13.17 4.27 1.10
N PRO A 120 14.06 5.14 0.57
CA PRO A 120 14.72 6.17 1.38
C PRO A 120 13.75 7.01 2.21
N ILE A 121 12.63 7.46 1.62
CA ILE A 121 11.61 8.25 2.33
C ILE A 121 10.96 7.43 3.46
N ILE A 122 10.60 6.16 3.20
CA ILE A 122 10.04 5.27 4.23
C ILE A 122 11.01 5.13 5.42
N ASN A 123 12.30 4.90 5.14
CA ASN A 123 13.31 4.74 6.19
C ASN A 123 13.46 6.03 7.00
N LEU A 124 13.57 7.19 6.35
CA LEU A 124 13.66 8.48 7.03
C LEU A 124 12.45 8.76 7.93
N ILE A 125 11.22 8.56 7.43
CA ILE A 125 10.01 8.79 8.22
C ILE A 125 9.99 7.85 9.43
N ARG A 126 10.26 6.56 9.23
CA ARG A 126 10.22 5.56 10.30
C ARG A 126 11.28 5.82 11.36
N GLU A 127 12.51 6.15 10.95
CA GLU A 127 13.61 6.46 11.87
C GLU A 127 13.37 7.75 12.64
N PHE A 128 12.92 8.83 11.97
CA PHE A 128 12.56 10.06 12.66
C PHE A 128 11.39 9.88 13.62
N LEU A 129 10.41 9.03 13.29
CA LEU A 129 9.32 8.70 14.21
C LEU A 129 9.82 7.97 15.45
N LEU A 130 10.69 6.96 15.27
CA LEU A 130 11.31 6.23 16.38
C LEU A 130 12.14 7.14 17.28
N ALA A 131 12.91 8.06 16.68
CA ALA A 131 13.71 9.04 17.38
C ALA A 131 12.90 10.25 17.90
N LYS A 132 11.57 10.28 17.68
CA LYS A 132 10.66 11.39 18.03
C LYS A 132 11.10 12.76 17.46
N ARG A 133 11.79 12.75 16.32
CA ARG A 133 12.24 13.92 15.55
C ARG A 133 11.11 14.49 14.70
N ILE A 134 10.01 14.89 15.35
CA ILE A 134 8.75 15.27 14.69
C ILE A 134 8.88 16.55 13.86
N ARG A 135 9.79 17.47 14.24
CA ARG A 135 10.02 18.70 13.47
C ARG A 135 10.60 18.38 12.10
N GLU A 136 11.58 17.49 12.04
CA GLU A 136 12.23 17.05 10.82
C GLU A 136 11.27 16.28 9.91
N ILE A 137 10.38 15.47 10.50
CA ILE A 137 9.27 14.85 9.75
C ILE A 137 8.39 15.90 9.09
N ASN A 138 8.01 16.94 9.82
CA ASN A 138 7.16 17.99 9.26
C ASN A 138 7.86 18.76 8.14
N ILE A 139 9.15 19.07 8.29
CA ILE A 139 9.95 19.69 7.21
C ILE A 139 9.96 18.79 5.97
N LEU A 140 10.15 17.47 6.16
CA LEU A 140 10.09 16.51 5.06
C LEU A 140 8.70 16.49 4.41
N PHE A 141 7.63 16.41 5.20
CA PHE A 141 6.25 16.35 4.74
C PHE A 141 5.76 17.61 4.02
N ASP A 142 6.28 18.78 4.37
CA ASP A 142 5.95 20.04 3.73
C ASP A 142 6.89 20.37 2.55
N SER A 143 7.87 19.51 2.24
CA SER A 143 8.83 19.74 1.16
C SER A 143 8.26 19.51 -0.25
N ASP A 144 8.74 20.28 -1.21
CA ASP A 144 8.45 20.06 -2.63
C ASP A 144 9.00 18.73 -3.14
N VAL A 145 10.06 18.19 -2.51
CA VAL A 145 10.62 16.88 -2.84
C VAL A 145 9.56 15.78 -2.69
N LEU A 146 8.82 15.76 -1.58
CA LEU A 146 7.75 14.76 -1.42
C LEU A 146 6.60 15.02 -2.38
N LYS A 147 6.21 16.28 -2.56
CA LYS A 147 5.10 16.68 -3.43
C LYS A 147 5.35 16.30 -4.89
N ASN A 148 6.59 16.44 -5.38
CA ASN A 148 6.96 16.21 -6.77
C ASN A 148 7.32 14.76 -7.07
N ASN A 149 7.72 13.98 -6.07
CA ASN A 149 8.25 12.63 -6.28
C ASN A 149 7.32 11.52 -5.75
N ILE A 150 6.46 11.81 -4.78
CA ILE A 150 5.44 10.86 -4.25
C ILE A 150 4.06 11.23 -4.79
N ILE A 151 3.88 11.01 -6.10
CA ILE A 151 2.66 11.42 -6.80
C ILE A 151 1.66 10.26 -6.86
N THR A 152 2.13 9.05 -7.16
CA THR A 152 1.26 7.92 -7.49
C THR A 152 0.53 7.36 -6.27
N TYR A 153 -0.67 6.81 -6.50
CA TYR A 153 -1.40 6.10 -5.44
C TYR A 153 -0.59 4.92 -4.88
N LYS A 154 0.09 4.15 -5.74
CA LYS A 154 0.92 3.01 -5.31
C LYS A 154 2.03 3.41 -4.35
N GLN A 155 2.76 4.50 -4.64
CA GLN A 155 3.80 5.00 -3.71
C GLN A 155 3.18 5.40 -2.36
N LYS A 156 2.07 6.15 -2.39
CA LYS A 156 1.35 6.56 -1.18
C LYS A 156 0.85 5.35 -0.38
N LEU A 157 0.33 4.33 -1.06
CA LEU A 157 -0.12 3.08 -0.46
C LEU A 157 1.02 2.36 0.27
N ILE A 158 2.19 2.22 -0.38
CA ILE A 158 3.37 1.58 0.20
C ILE A 158 3.88 2.39 1.40
N ILE A 159 4.06 3.70 1.26
CA ILE A 159 4.53 4.58 2.34
C ILE A 159 3.57 4.55 3.52
N GLY A 160 2.27 4.74 3.28
CA GLY A 160 1.24 4.74 4.30
C GLY A 160 1.22 3.43 5.08
N ASN A 161 1.27 2.29 4.40
CA ASN A 161 1.31 0.97 5.07
C ASN A 161 2.60 0.74 5.85
N ALA A 162 3.75 1.10 5.27
CA ALA A 162 5.04 0.94 5.93
C ALA A 162 5.13 1.81 7.20
N VAL A 163 4.72 3.09 7.13
CA VAL A 163 4.75 4.00 8.28
C VAL A 163 3.65 3.66 9.29
N GLY A 164 2.46 3.34 8.80
CA GLY A 164 1.28 3.06 9.61
C GLY A 164 1.45 1.88 10.56
N ILE A 165 2.10 0.79 10.12
CA ILE A 165 2.42 -0.34 11.01
C ILE A 165 3.19 0.12 12.24
N LEU A 166 4.15 1.03 12.05
CA LEU A 166 5.00 1.51 13.14
C LEU A 166 4.20 2.33 14.17
N LEU A 167 3.15 3.04 13.73
CA LEU A 167 2.28 3.79 14.64
C LEU A 167 1.52 2.90 15.64
N ARG A 168 1.43 1.58 15.39
CA ARG A 168 0.86 0.63 16.36
C ARG A 168 1.67 0.53 17.66
N THR A 169 2.98 0.79 17.61
CA THR A 169 3.89 0.58 18.74
C THR A 169 4.50 1.87 19.28
N ILE A 170 4.52 2.95 18.50
CA ILE A 170 5.05 4.24 18.95
C ILE A 170 4.07 4.97 19.86
N GLN A 171 4.59 5.48 20.98
CA GLN A 171 3.87 6.39 21.87
C GLN A 171 4.24 7.85 21.57
N LEU A 172 3.24 8.63 21.16
CA LEU A 172 3.36 10.05 20.87
C LEU A 172 2.60 10.88 21.91
N SER A 173 3.21 11.96 22.35
CA SER A 173 2.56 12.99 23.17
C SER A 173 1.54 13.79 22.36
N LYS A 174 0.63 14.48 23.06
CA LYS A 174 -0.36 15.38 22.43
C LYS A 174 0.29 16.46 21.56
N LYS A 175 1.47 16.96 21.96
CA LYS A 175 2.23 17.96 21.19
C LYS A 175 2.76 17.38 19.87
N GLU A 176 3.31 16.17 19.91
CA GLU A 176 3.83 15.47 18.74
C GLU A 176 2.72 15.11 17.77
N ILE A 177 1.58 14.61 18.26
CA ILE A 177 0.38 14.35 17.45
C ILE A 177 -0.10 15.63 16.76
N ASN A 178 -0.23 16.73 17.49
CA ASN A 178 -0.64 18.00 16.93
C ASN A 178 0.32 18.46 15.82
N LEU A 179 1.63 18.30 16.01
CA LEU A 179 2.62 18.62 14.99
C LEU A 179 2.48 17.75 13.74
N LEU A 180 2.44 16.41 13.88
CA LEU A 180 2.31 15.50 12.73
C LEU A 180 1.05 15.77 11.90
N CYS A 181 -0.08 15.99 12.58
CA CYS A 181 -1.36 16.18 11.90
C CYS A 181 -1.49 17.52 11.15
N LYS A 182 -0.52 18.44 11.26
CA LYS A 182 -0.54 19.73 10.55
C LYS A 182 -0.22 19.61 9.07
N THR A 183 0.52 18.61 8.64
CA THR A 183 0.94 18.50 7.23
C THR A 183 -0.10 17.78 6.38
N SER A 184 -0.21 18.15 5.10
CA SER A 184 -1.12 17.48 4.16
C SER A 184 -0.67 16.06 3.84
N PHE A 185 0.64 15.83 3.77
CA PHE A 185 1.22 14.52 3.51
C PHE A 185 0.85 13.50 4.59
N PHE A 186 0.98 13.86 5.88
CA PHE A 186 0.57 12.97 6.96
C PHE A 186 -0.91 12.58 6.85
N ARG A 187 -1.78 13.57 6.59
CA ARG A 187 -3.22 13.34 6.44
C ARG A 187 -3.53 12.41 5.27
N ALA A 188 -3.09 12.78 4.06
CA ALA A 188 -3.49 12.13 2.82
C ALA A 188 -2.73 10.83 2.53
N THR A 189 -1.54 10.62 3.10
CA THR A 189 -0.67 9.48 2.77
C THR A 189 -0.49 8.51 3.93
N ILE A 190 -0.61 8.97 5.18
CA ILE A 190 -0.46 8.08 6.35
C ILE A 190 -1.83 7.82 6.96
N PHE A 191 -2.54 8.86 7.42
CA PHE A 191 -3.81 8.69 8.11
C PHE A 191 -4.91 8.15 7.19
N GLU A 192 -5.13 8.75 6.03
CA GLU A 192 -6.24 8.39 5.14
C GLU A 192 -6.02 7.07 4.37
N ILE A 193 -4.76 6.66 4.21
CA ILE A 193 -4.36 5.42 3.51
C ILE A 193 -4.28 4.24 4.47
N PHE A 194 -3.60 4.38 5.62
CA PHE A 194 -3.43 3.29 6.58
C PHE A 194 -4.59 3.26 7.58
N VAL A 195 -5.77 2.90 7.10
CA VAL A 195 -6.98 2.82 7.92
C VAL A 195 -6.97 1.54 8.75
N ASP A 196 -6.41 1.62 9.96
CA ASP A 196 -6.16 0.43 10.79
C ASP A 196 -7.37 -0.02 11.59
N TYR A 197 -8.13 -0.98 11.04
CA TYR A 197 -9.35 -1.49 11.65
C TYR A 197 -9.08 -2.26 12.95
N SER A 198 -7.87 -2.75 13.18
CA SER A 198 -7.50 -3.40 14.44
C SER A 198 -7.14 -2.39 15.55
N SER A 199 -6.96 -1.12 15.19
CA SER A 199 -6.54 -0.06 16.11
C SER A 199 -7.55 1.08 16.26
N LEU A 200 -8.83 0.86 15.93
CA LEU A 200 -9.91 1.84 16.16
C LEU A 200 -10.18 2.07 17.65
N ASN A 201 -9.68 1.21 18.55
CA ASN A 201 -9.63 1.47 19.99
C ASN A 201 -8.27 1.99 20.48
N GLY A 202 -7.24 1.99 19.62
CA GLY A 202 -5.86 2.36 19.95
C GLY A 202 -5.44 3.67 19.30
N PHE A 203 -4.21 3.70 18.78
CA PHE A 203 -3.58 4.92 18.23
C PHE A 203 -4.44 5.58 17.14
N TYR A 204 -5.12 4.79 16.30
CA TYR A 204 -5.88 5.31 15.18
C TYR A 204 -7.12 6.09 15.66
N ALA A 205 -7.72 5.66 16.78
CA ALA A 205 -8.79 6.39 17.46
C ALA A 205 -8.36 7.80 17.88
N VAL A 206 -7.11 7.95 18.32
CA VAL A 206 -6.54 9.23 18.76
C VAL A 206 -6.48 10.20 17.58
N PHE A 207 -5.96 9.74 16.43
CA PHE A 207 -5.92 10.55 15.21
C PHE A 207 -7.33 10.87 14.67
N ALA A 208 -8.22 9.89 14.63
CA ALA A 208 -9.60 10.11 14.20
C ALA A 208 -10.31 11.15 15.08
N THR A 209 -10.15 11.07 16.41
CA THR A 209 -10.72 12.03 17.35
C THR A 209 -10.13 13.42 17.13
N TYR A 210 -8.80 13.54 17.00
CA TYR A 210 -8.15 14.80 16.69
C TYR A 210 -8.74 15.47 15.43
N PHE A 211 -8.86 14.73 14.33
CA PHE A 211 -9.40 15.28 13.09
C PHE A 211 -10.91 15.55 13.15
N SER A 212 -11.65 14.85 14.02
CA SER A 212 -13.07 15.11 14.25
C SER A 212 -13.32 16.49 14.88
N GLU A 213 -12.38 16.97 15.70
CA GLU A 213 -12.48 18.26 16.41
C GLU A 213 -11.98 19.45 15.55
N LYS A 214 -11.14 19.22 14.54
CA LYS A 214 -10.56 20.29 13.71
C LYS A 214 -11.55 20.84 12.67
N LYS A 215 -12.05 22.06 12.85
CA LYS A 215 -13.00 22.71 11.92
C LYS A 215 -12.56 22.66 10.45
N ASN A 216 -11.29 22.91 10.17
CA ASN A 216 -10.77 23.05 8.79
C ASN A 216 -10.33 21.74 8.14
N TYR A 217 -10.57 20.59 8.77
CA TYR A 217 -10.23 19.31 8.17
C TYR A 217 -11.27 18.94 7.10
N LYS A 218 -10.84 18.79 5.83
CA LYS A 218 -11.74 18.58 4.69
C LYS A 218 -12.50 17.25 4.76
N ASN A 219 -11.83 16.18 5.18
CA ASN A 219 -12.39 14.82 5.13
C ASN A 219 -13.20 14.46 6.40
N LYS A 220 -14.12 15.35 6.83
CA LYS A 220 -14.98 15.09 8.00
C LYS A 220 -15.84 13.84 7.85
N LEU A 221 -16.38 13.60 6.67
CA LEU A 221 -17.20 12.42 6.40
C LEU A 221 -16.43 11.13 6.68
N PHE A 222 -15.18 11.05 6.20
CA PHE A 222 -14.28 9.92 6.44
C PHE A 222 -14.13 9.63 7.94
N VAL A 223 -13.87 10.66 8.74
CA VAL A 223 -13.69 10.52 10.19
C VAL A 223 -15.00 10.12 10.87
N SER A 224 -16.12 10.75 10.52
CA SER A 224 -17.44 10.41 11.08
C SER A 224 -17.80 8.95 10.83
N CYS A 225 -17.57 8.45 9.61
CA CYS A 225 -17.83 7.05 9.27
C CYS A 225 -16.99 6.08 10.11
N LEU A 226 -15.71 6.41 10.36
CA LEU A 226 -14.82 5.60 11.18
C LEU A 226 -15.20 5.63 12.67
N LEU A 227 -15.61 6.78 13.19
CA LEU A 227 -16.07 6.90 14.57
C LEU A 227 -17.39 6.14 14.80
N ASN A 228 -18.26 6.08 13.80
CA ASN A 228 -19.44 5.23 13.83
C ASN A 228 -19.08 3.75 13.83
N LEU A 229 -18.18 3.31 12.94
CA LEU A 229 -17.70 1.92 12.93
C LEU A 229 -17.08 1.55 14.28
N ARG A 230 -16.23 2.41 14.84
CA ARG A 230 -15.68 2.24 16.19
C ARG A 230 -16.77 2.12 17.24
N SER A 231 -17.77 3.01 17.21
CA SER A 231 -18.88 2.99 18.17
C SER A 231 -19.65 1.66 18.08
N PHE A 232 -19.98 1.24 16.86
CA PHE A 232 -20.62 -0.05 16.58
C PHE A 232 -19.81 -1.24 17.12
N LEU A 233 -18.52 -1.32 16.81
CA LEU A 233 -17.63 -2.39 17.28
C LEU A 233 -17.53 -2.47 18.82
N ASN A 234 -17.80 -1.36 19.52
CA ASN A 234 -17.83 -1.29 20.97
C ASN A 234 -19.24 -1.35 21.58
N ASN A 235 -20.26 -1.69 20.78
CA ASN A 235 -21.67 -1.70 21.19
C ASN A 235 -22.17 -0.36 21.73
N GLN A 236 -21.65 0.74 21.17
CA GLN A 236 -22.08 2.10 21.47
C GLN A 236 -23.03 2.61 20.39
N LYS A 237 -23.83 3.62 20.74
CA LYS A 237 -24.74 4.27 19.79
C LYS A 237 -23.95 4.93 18.66
N ILE A 238 -24.36 4.68 17.43
CA ILE A 238 -23.84 5.37 16.25
C ILE A 238 -24.62 6.65 15.99
N LYS A 239 -24.00 7.60 15.28
CA LYS A 239 -24.65 8.85 14.84
C LYS A 239 -25.24 8.66 13.44
N ASN A 240 -26.35 9.33 13.15
CA ASN A 240 -26.82 9.42 11.77
C ASN A 240 -25.87 10.32 10.98
N ILE A 241 -25.47 9.87 9.79
CA ILE A 241 -24.63 10.64 8.87
C ILE A 241 -25.46 10.85 7.60
N GLN A 242 -25.60 12.10 7.18
CA GLN A 242 -26.26 12.45 5.94
C GLN A 242 -25.41 13.47 5.19
N ILE A 243 -25.32 13.31 3.88
CA ILE A 243 -24.67 14.22 2.95
C ILE A 243 -25.54 14.36 1.71
N SER A 244 -25.47 15.51 1.03
CA SER A 244 -26.20 15.73 -0.22
C SER A 244 -25.63 14.89 -1.36
N ASP A 245 -26.49 14.55 -2.32
CA ASP A 245 -26.10 13.74 -3.50
C ASP A 245 -25.01 14.44 -4.33
N ASN A 246 -25.06 15.76 -4.49
CA ASN A 246 -24.03 16.52 -5.22
C ASN A 246 -22.64 16.34 -4.59
N ASN A 247 -22.54 16.49 -3.26
CA ASN A 247 -21.28 16.34 -2.54
C ASN A 247 -20.77 14.91 -2.58
N LEU A 248 -21.66 13.91 -2.68
CA LEU A 248 -21.32 12.50 -2.74
C LEU A 248 -20.58 12.13 -4.04
N MET A 249 -20.97 12.74 -5.16
CA MET A 249 -20.38 12.48 -6.49
C MET A 249 -18.94 13.01 -6.64
N GLU A 250 -18.53 13.95 -5.79
CA GLU A 250 -17.16 14.51 -5.78
C GLU A 250 -16.18 13.68 -4.92
N LEU A 251 -16.68 12.67 -4.18
CA LEU A 251 -15.85 11.90 -3.27
C LEU A 251 -15.11 10.76 -3.97
N HIS A 252 -14.00 10.37 -3.35
CA HIS A 252 -13.30 9.15 -3.74
C HIS A 252 -14.22 7.92 -3.60
N PRO A 253 -14.24 6.96 -4.56
CA PRO A 253 -15.14 5.80 -4.51
C PRO A 253 -15.07 4.98 -3.22
N ILE A 254 -13.86 4.74 -2.69
CA ILE A 254 -13.69 4.07 -1.38
C ILE A 254 -14.44 4.80 -0.24
N LEU A 255 -14.42 6.14 -0.23
CA LEU A 255 -15.13 6.93 0.79
C LEU A 255 -16.65 6.87 0.60
N ILE A 256 -17.13 6.86 -0.65
CA ILE A 256 -18.54 6.63 -0.97
C ILE A 256 -18.98 5.27 -0.43
N GLY A 257 -18.22 4.22 -0.74
CA GLY A 257 -18.41 2.87 -0.20
C GLY A 257 -18.53 2.87 1.32
N ARG A 258 -17.56 3.50 2.00
CA ARG A 258 -17.55 3.61 3.47
C ARG A 258 -18.76 4.32 4.04
N TYR A 259 -19.21 5.39 3.39
CA TYR A 259 -20.41 6.12 3.78
C TYR A 259 -21.63 5.21 3.71
N PHE A 260 -21.85 4.51 2.59
CA PHE A 260 -22.98 3.59 2.48
C PHE A 260 -22.88 2.41 3.44
N SER A 261 -21.68 1.90 3.71
CA SER A 261 -21.49 0.83 4.70
C SER A 261 -21.96 1.22 6.10
N ASN A 262 -22.00 2.51 6.47
CA ASN A 262 -22.52 2.93 7.77
C ASN A 262 -24.00 2.58 7.95
N PHE A 263 -24.78 2.52 6.86
CA PHE A 263 -26.18 2.11 6.92
C PHE A 263 -26.37 0.62 7.25
N LEU A 264 -25.34 -0.21 7.04
CA LEU A 264 -25.36 -1.63 7.43
C LEU A 264 -25.11 -1.84 8.93
N LEU A 265 -24.57 -0.86 9.64
CA LEU A 265 -24.27 -0.96 11.08
C LEU A 265 -25.52 -1.00 11.96
N THR A 266 -26.71 -0.74 11.40
CA THR A 266 -27.99 -0.84 12.09
C THR A 266 -29.05 -1.40 11.17
N GLU A 267 -29.88 -2.31 11.66
CA GLU A 267 -30.98 -2.91 10.88
C GLU A 267 -31.97 -1.84 10.37
N LYS A 268 -32.26 -0.81 11.18
CA LYS A 268 -33.20 0.26 10.84
C LYS A 268 -32.86 1.00 9.54
N ASN A 269 -31.58 1.18 9.26
CA ASN A 269 -31.12 1.96 8.12
C ASN A 269 -30.63 1.10 6.96
N GLN A 270 -30.67 -0.23 7.08
CA GLN A 270 -30.12 -1.15 6.09
C GLN A 270 -30.63 -0.88 4.66
N ALA A 271 -31.90 -0.51 4.50
CA ALA A 271 -32.46 -0.22 3.18
C ALA A 271 -31.71 0.89 2.44
N HIS A 272 -31.17 1.88 3.16
CA HIS A 272 -30.41 2.99 2.58
C HIS A 272 -29.06 2.57 2.00
N PHE A 273 -28.49 1.43 2.42
CA PHE A 273 -27.27 0.90 1.81
C PHE A 273 -27.43 0.72 0.30
N PHE A 274 -28.57 0.16 -0.15
CA PHE A 274 -28.80 -0.16 -1.56
C PHE A 274 -28.96 1.08 -2.45
N ASN A 275 -29.04 2.30 -1.89
CA ASN A 275 -28.95 3.53 -2.66
C ASN A 275 -27.58 3.73 -3.30
N ILE A 276 -26.54 3.04 -2.82
CA ILE A 276 -25.20 3.02 -3.44
C ILE A 276 -25.26 2.66 -4.93
N LYS A 277 -26.24 1.86 -5.36
CA LYS A 277 -26.43 1.48 -6.77
C LYS A 277 -26.65 2.68 -7.68
N LYS A 278 -27.33 3.73 -7.19
CA LYS A 278 -27.58 4.96 -7.95
C LYS A 278 -26.26 5.66 -8.25
N VAL A 279 -25.37 5.65 -7.27
CA VAL A 279 -24.02 6.21 -7.38
C VAL A 279 -23.18 5.30 -8.27
N ALA A 280 -23.05 4.00 -7.99
CA ALA A 280 -22.23 3.09 -8.78
C ALA A 280 -22.58 3.03 -10.28
N ASN A 281 -23.83 3.29 -10.66
CA ASN A 281 -24.28 3.32 -12.05
C ASN A 281 -24.10 4.69 -12.74
N SER A 282 -23.66 5.75 -12.04
CA SER A 282 -23.42 7.05 -12.67
C SER A 282 -22.12 7.04 -13.47
N THR A 283 -22.11 7.73 -14.61
CA THR A 283 -20.97 7.79 -15.55
C THR A 283 -19.86 8.78 -15.12
N THR A 284 -19.92 9.29 -13.89
CA THR A 284 -19.19 10.48 -13.44
C THR A 284 -17.90 10.21 -12.65
N PHE A 285 -17.47 8.95 -12.48
CA PHE A 285 -16.28 8.65 -11.65
C PHE A 285 -14.95 8.83 -12.37
N LEU A 286 -14.00 9.47 -11.67
CA LEU A 286 -12.59 9.55 -12.04
C LEU A 286 -11.79 8.27 -11.70
N SER A 287 -12.37 7.36 -10.89
CA SER A 287 -11.73 6.10 -10.44
C SER A 287 -12.63 4.89 -10.76
N PRO A 288 -12.07 3.66 -10.87
CA PRO A 288 -12.86 2.47 -11.16
C PRO A 288 -14.00 2.23 -10.18
N VAL A 289 -15.21 2.00 -10.70
CA VAL A 289 -16.43 1.75 -9.90
C VAL A 289 -16.26 0.62 -8.89
N HIS A 290 -15.44 -0.39 -9.17
CA HIS A 290 -15.23 -1.52 -8.25
C HIS A 290 -14.64 -1.10 -6.89
N GLU A 291 -13.94 0.03 -6.82
CA GLU A 291 -13.39 0.56 -5.56
C GLU A 291 -14.49 0.94 -4.55
N ILE A 292 -15.68 1.28 -5.04
CA ILE A 292 -16.84 1.62 -4.21
C ILE A 292 -17.26 0.46 -3.29
N TYR A 293 -16.94 -0.78 -3.67
CA TYR A 293 -17.36 -1.98 -2.97
C TYR A 293 -16.36 -2.48 -1.93
N TYR A 294 -15.17 -1.87 -1.83
CA TYR A 294 -14.14 -2.31 -0.88
C TYR A 294 -14.64 -2.41 0.56
N GLU A 295 -15.13 -1.28 1.08
CA GLU A 295 -15.64 -1.14 2.44
C GLU A 295 -16.96 -1.91 2.65
N PRO A 296 -17.92 -1.86 1.71
CA PRO A 296 -19.11 -2.70 1.77
C PRO A 296 -18.83 -4.19 1.98
N MET A 297 -17.82 -4.78 1.32
CA MET A 297 -17.50 -6.19 1.50
C MET A 297 -17.13 -6.51 2.96
N VAL A 298 -16.25 -5.69 3.54
CA VAL A 298 -15.79 -5.89 4.93
C VAL A 298 -16.93 -5.70 5.92
N ILE A 299 -17.74 -4.65 5.74
CA ILE A 299 -18.85 -4.36 6.67
C ILE A 299 -19.99 -5.38 6.53
N ALA A 300 -20.32 -5.83 5.32
CA ALA A 300 -21.35 -6.84 5.11
C ALA A 300 -21.00 -8.19 5.77
N MET A 301 -19.72 -8.58 5.76
CA MET A 301 -19.22 -9.71 6.57
C MET A 301 -19.35 -9.44 8.07
N LEU A 302 -18.87 -8.27 8.52
CA LEU A 302 -18.89 -7.89 9.93
C LEU A 302 -20.30 -7.92 10.52
N THR A 303 -21.30 -7.43 9.79
CA THR A 303 -22.70 -7.38 10.24
C THR A 303 -23.45 -8.69 9.97
N ASN A 304 -22.79 -9.71 9.40
CA ASN A 304 -23.40 -10.93 8.87
C ASN A 304 -24.65 -10.66 7.99
N ASN A 305 -24.59 -9.63 7.15
CA ASN A 305 -25.74 -9.18 6.37
C ASN A 305 -25.80 -9.93 5.04
N LEU A 306 -26.43 -11.10 5.03
CA LEU A 306 -26.49 -11.99 3.86
C LEU A 306 -27.12 -11.32 2.63
N LYS A 307 -28.11 -10.44 2.82
CA LYS A 307 -28.72 -9.68 1.72
C LYS A 307 -27.71 -8.73 1.05
N ALA A 308 -26.93 -8.01 1.86
CA ALA A 308 -25.89 -7.12 1.34
C ALA A 308 -24.74 -7.91 0.70
N GLN A 309 -24.32 -9.04 1.29
CA GLN A 309 -23.28 -9.90 0.73
C GLN A 309 -23.68 -10.47 -0.63
N LEU A 310 -24.89 -11.02 -0.76
CA LEU A 310 -25.41 -11.53 -2.04
C LEU A 310 -25.44 -10.43 -3.11
N TRP A 311 -25.99 -9.27 -2.78
CA TRP A 311 -26.04 -8.13 -3.69
C TRP A 311 -24.64 -7.68 -4.15
N LEU A 312 -23.68 -7.63 -3.23
CA LEU A 312 -22.29 -7.28 -3.55
C LEU A 312 -21.63 -8.33 -4.46
N ILE A 313 -21.90 -9.63 -4.25
CA ILE A 313 -21.40 -10.70 -5.12
C ILE A 313 -21.89 -10.46 -6.55
N GLU A 314 -23.19 -10.24 -6.74
CA GLU A 314 -23.78 -9.97 -8.06
C GLU A 314 -23.13 -8.74 -8.73
N GLN A 315 -22.92 -7.66 -7.98
CA GLN A 315 -22.30 -6.45 -8.55
C GLN A 315 -20.84 -6.69 -8.95
N ILE A 316 -20.05 -7.36 -8.10
CA ILE A 316 -18.64 -7.59 -8.35
C ILE A 316 -18.43 -8.57 -9.51
N GLU A 317 -19.23 -9.64 -9.62
CA GLU A 317 -19.15 -10.59 -10.73
C GLU A 317 -19.48 -9.94 -12.07
N LYS A 318 -20.47 -9.05 -12.09
CA LYS A 318 -20.76 -8.23 -13.28
C LYS A 318 -19.55 -7.41 -13.70
N HIS A 319 -18.79 -6.84 -12.76
CA HIS A 319 -17.57 -6.08 -13.09
C HIS A 319 -16.40 -6.98 -13.52
N LEU A 320 -16.17 -8.12 -12.86
CA LEU A 320 -15.09 -9.04 -13.21
C LEU A 320 -15.27 -9.64 -14.61
N SER A 321 -16.51 -9.93 -15.02
CA SER A 321 -16.81 -10.41 -16.37
C SER A 321 -16.49 -9.39 -17.48
N GLN A 322 -16.40 -8.09 -17.14
CA GLN A 322 -16.01 -7.01 -18.04
C GLN A 322 -14.48 -6.83 -18.15
N LYS A 323 -13.68 -7.80 -17.68
CA LYS A 323 -12.20 -7.77 -17.66
C LYS A 323 -11.59 -6.59 -16.87
N ALA A 324 -12.35 -6.00 -15.94
CA ALA A 324 -11.79 -5.08 -14.97
C ALA A 324 -11.07 -5.91 -13.89
N TYR A 325 -9.74 -5.96 -13.94
CA TYR A 325 -8.93 -6.64 -12.93
C TYR A 325 -8.61 -5.66 -11.80
N PRO A 326 -9.22 -5.80 -10.62
CA PRO A 326 -8.90 -4.94 -9.49
C PRO A 326 -7.54 -5.34 -8.91
N GLU A 327 -6.96 -4.46 -8.10
CA GLU A 327 -5.73 -4.74 -7.36
C GLU A 327 -5.86 -6.05 -6.56
N PRO A 328 -4.80 -6.87 -6.40
CA PRO A 328 -4.91 -8.20 -5.81
C PRO A 328 -5.62 -8.23 -4.45
N HIS A 329 -5.36 -7.24 -3.60
CA HIS A 329 -5.97 -7.12 -2.28
C HIS A 329 -7.50 -6.97 -2.29
N TYR A 330 -8.09 -6.43 -3.36
CA TYR A 330 -9.55 -6.39 -3.53
C TYR A 330 -10.12 -7.78 -3.79
N LEU A 331 -9.46 -8.56 -4.66
CA LEU A 331 -9.89 -9.92 -4.98
C LEU A 331 -9.87 -10.80 -3.75
N GLU A 332 -8.85 -10.68 -2.88
CA GLU A 332 -8.79 -11.50 -1.68
C GLU A 332 -9.93 -11.20 -0.70
N ILE A 333 -10.33 -9.93 -0.57
CA ILE A 333 -11.47 -9.55 0.28
C ILE A 333 -12.78 -10.06 -0.33
N TYR A 334 -12.91 -9.99 -1.65
CA TYR A 334 -14.05 -10.56 -2.35
C TYR A 334 -14.14 -12.08 -2.15
N HIS A 335 -13.04 -12.81 -2.35
CA HIS A 335 -12.97 -14.25 -2.12
C HIS A 335 -13.31 -14.59 -0.67
N LEU A 336 -12.77 -13.84 0.31
CA LEU A 336 -13.08 -14.03 1.72
C LEU A 336 -14.57 -13.79 2.02
N MET A 337 -15.15 -12.69 1.54
CA MET A 337 -16.58 -12.39 1.71
C MET A 337 -17.45 -13.47 1.08
N LYS A 338 -17.14 -13.88 -0.15
CA LYS A 338 -17.94 -14.87 -0.86
C LYS A 338 -17.82 -16.26 -0.23
N SER A 339 -16.63 -16.65 0.23
CA SER A 339 -16.43 -17.86 1.03
C SER A 339 -17.24 -17.80 2.32
N PHE A 340 -17.21 -16.67 3.03
CA PHE A 340 -17.99 -16.44 4.24
C PHE A 340 -19.50 -16.52 3.99
N TYR A 341 -20.00 -15.92 2.91
CA TYR A 341 -21.40 -15.99 2.48
C TYR A 341 -21.84 -17.44 2.27
N PHE A 342 -21.13 -18.18 1.43
CA PHE A 342 -21.44 -19.58 1.14
C PHE A 342 -21.40 -20.48 2.37
N MET A 343 -20.43 -20.25 3.27
CA MET A 343 -20.36 -20.95 4.54
C MET A 343 -21.63 -20.69 5.39
N GLN A 344 -22.10 -19.44 5.46
CA GLN A 344 -23.30 -19.09 6.24
C GLN A 344 -24.59 -19.63 5.61
N THR A 345 -24.65 -19.75 4.28
CA THR A 345 -25.84 -20.27 3.56
C THR A 345 -25.83 -21.79 3.40
N GLY A 346 -24.78 -22.49 3.84
CA GLY A 346 -24.67 -23.94 3.75
C GLY A 346 -24.11 -24.48 2.43
N ALA A 347 -23.65 -23.62 1.52
CA ALA A 347 -22.98 -23.98 0.27
C ALA A 347 -21.50 -24.32 0.54
N ILE A 348 -21.27 -25.43 1.24
CA ILE A 348 -19.97 -25.75 1.85
C ILE A 348 -18.87 -26.00 0.80
N GLU A 349 -19.18 -26.68 -0.31
CA GLU A 349 -18.19 -26.99 -1.35
C GLU A 349 -17.75 -25.73 -2.09
N GLU A 350 -18.68 -24.87 -2.46
CA GLU A 350 -18.41 -23.58 -3.08
C GLU A 350 -17.61 -22.67 -2.13
N SER A 351 -17.92 -22.72 -0.83
CA SER A 351 -17.18 -21.99 0.19
C SER A 351 -15.72 -22.44 0.27
N LYS A 352 -15.46 -23.76 0.25
CA LYS A 352 -14.10 -24.34 0.25
C LYS A 352 -13.32 -23.96 -1.01
N ASN A 353 -13.92 -24.13 -2.18
CA ASN A 353 -13.32 -23.77 -3.47
C ASN A 353 -12.94 -22.28 -3.54
N MET A 354 -13.75 -21.41 -2.92
CA MET A 354 -13.44 -19.98 -2.84
C MET A 354 -12.36 -19.69 -1.79
N PHE A 355 -12.41 -20.38 -0.65
CA PHE A 355 -11.45 -20.22 0.45
C PHE A 355 -10.01 -20.53 0.02
N GLU A 356 -9.83 -21.59 -0.77
CA GLU A 356 -8.51 -22.05 -1.26
C GLU A 356 -7.83 -21.06 -2.22
N LYS A 357 -8.61 -20.14 -2.82
CA LYS A 357 -8.07 -19.09 -3.70
C LYS A 357 -7.45 -17.92 -2.94
N ILE A 358 -7.68 -17.84 -1.63
CA ILE A 358 -7.28 -16.66 -0.84
C ILE A 358 -5.78 -16.68 -0.57
N ASN A 359 -5.08 -15.65 -1.05
CA ASN A 359 -3.68 -15.40 -0.69
C ASN A 359 -3.56 -14.34 0.42
N LEU A 360 -3.15 -14.76 1.60
CA LEU A 360 -3.02 -13.88 2.77
C LEU A 360 -1.91 -12.81 2.64
N ASP A 361 -0.96 -12.98 1.73
CA ASP A 361 0.11 -12.00 1.49
C ASP A 361 -0.40 -10.77 0.75
N ASN A 362 -1.49 -10.93 0.00
CA ASN A 362 -2.15 -9.84 -0.69
C ASN A 362 -3.06 -9.00 0.22
N PHE A 363 -3.32 -9.39 1.48
CA PHE A 363 -4.06 -8.54 2.41
C PHE A 363 -3.27 -7.26 2.75
N ILE A 364 -3.88 -6.10 2.49
CA ILE A 364 -3.33 -4.81 2.92
C ILE A 364 -3.14 -4.79 4.43
N LEU A 365 -1.98 -4.30 4.86
CA LEU A 365 -1.51 -4.36 6.25
C LEU A 365 -2.44 -3.64 7.24
N SER A 366 -3.12 -2.57 6.81
CA SER A 366 -4.11 -1.84 7.62
C SER A 366 -5.36 -2.65 7.94
N TYR A 367 -5.78 -3.58 7.06
CA TYR A 367 -6.94 -4.45 7.27
C TYR A 367 -6.55 -5.87 7.70
N LYS A 368 -5.30 -6.29 7.45
CA LYS A 368 -4.84 -7.68 7.58
C LYS A 368 -5.18 -8.30 8.93
N THR A 369 -4.86 -7.63 10.04
CA THR A 369 -5.16 -8.17 11.38
C THR A 369 -6.66 -8.31 11.64
N PHE A 370 -7.50 -7.44 11.09
CA PHE A 370 -8.95 -7.51 11.20
C PHE A 370 -9.54 -8.62 10.31
N LEU A 371 -9.10 -8.71 9.05
CA LEU A 371 -9.56 -9.71 8.09
C LEU A 371 -9.14 -11.14 8.47
N LEU A 372 -7.97 -11.30 9.09
CA LEU A 372 -7.50 -12.61 9.52
C LEU A 372 -8.41 -13.25 10.57
N PHE A 373 -9.13 -12.47 11.38
CA PHE A 373 -10.18 -13.02 12.25
C PHE A 373 -11.25 -13.73 11.41
N PHE A 374 -11.79 -13.08 10.38
CA PHE A 374 -12.81 -13.67 9.51
C PHE A 374 -12.27 -14.84 8.71
N TYR A 375 -11.05 -14.75 8.17
CA TYR A 375 -10.42 -15.84 7.43
C TYR A 375 -10.30 -17.11 8.29
N TYR A 376 -9.70 -17.01 9.47
CA TYR A 376 -9.54 -18.19 10.33
C TYR A 376 -10.88 -18.67 10.92
N ALA A 377 -11.85 -17.78 11.13
CA ALA A 377 -13.20 -18.16 11.54
C ALA A 377 -13.91 -18.99 10.45
N THR A 378 -13.81 -18.55 9.19
CA THR A 378 -14.34 -19.29 8.02
C THR A 378 -13.67 -20.65 7.88
N GLY A 379 -12.33 -20.67 7.87
CA GLY A 379 -11.58 -21.92 7.77
C GLY A 379 -11.89 -22.89 8.91
N TYR A 380 -11.98 -22.41 10.15
CA TYR A 380 -12.35 -23.25 11.29
C TYR A 380 -13.74 -23.87 11.12
N LYS A 381 -14.73 -23.11 10.63
CA LYS A 381 -16.08 -23.65 10.36
C LYS A 381 -16.09 -24.68 9.24
N LEU A 382 -15.33 -24.46 8.16
CA LEU A 382 -15.29 -25.37 7.00
C LEU A 382 -14.53 -26.67 7.27
N PHE A 383 -13.47 -26.62 8.06
CA PHE A 383 -12.53 -27.74 8.22
C PHE A 383 -12.45 -28.29 9.65
N GLN A 384 -13.03 -27.62 10.64
CA GLN A 384 -12.99 -28.01 12.07
C GLN A 384 -11.56 -28.24 12.62
N ASN A 385 -10.57 -27.59 12.01
CA ASN A 385 -9.16 -27.74 12.35
C ASN A 385 -8.80 -26.95 13.62
N GLN A 386 -8.11 -27.59 14.57
CA GLN A 386 -7.74 -26.98 15.86
C GLN A 386 -6.73 -25.83 15.74
N GLU A 387 -5.81 -25.88 14.79
CA GLU A 387 -4.86 -24.79 14.52
C GLU A 387 -5.59 -23.54 14.01
N LEU A 388 -6.54 -23.72 13.07
CA LEU A 388 -7.39 -22.62 12.61
C LEU A 388 -8.21 -22.03 13.76
N GLN A 389 -8.70 -22.87 14.68
CA GLN A 389 -9.38 -22.38 15.89
C GLN A 389 -8.45 -21.54 16.77
N LYS A 390 -7.21 -21.98 16.98
CA LYS A 390 -6.20 -21.26 17.78
C LYS A 390 -5.85 -19.92 17.13
N LEU A 391 -5.61 -19.90 15.82
CA LEU A 391 -5.32 -18.68 15.06
C LEU A 391 -6.51 -17.72 15.08
N MET A 392 -7.73 -18.20 14.87
CA MET A 392 -8.95 -17.39 14.99
C MET A 392 -9.06 -16.75 16.38
N LYS A 393 -8.84 -17.51 17.47
CA LYS A 393 -8.86 -16.96 18.84
C LYS A 393 -7.77 -15.88 19.04
N ASN A 394 -6.57 -16.09 18.50
CA ASN A 394 -5.48 -15.11 18.54
C ASN A 394 -5.83 -13.82 17.76
N TYR A 395 -6.47 -13.92 16.59
CA TYR A 395 -6.90 -12.72 15.87
C TYR A 395 -8.13 -12.06 16.48
N LEU A 396 -8.98 -12.81 17.19
CA LEU A 396 -10.04 -12.22 18.00
C LEU A 396 -9.46 -11.38 19.15
N THR A 397 -8.42 -11.84 19.85
CA THR A 397 -7.78 -11.05 20.93
C THR A 397 -7.05 -9.82 20.41
N LYS A 398 -6.45 -9.90 19.21
CA LYS A 398 -5.83 -8.75 18.53
C LYS A 398 -6.83 -7.70 18.01
N ASN A 399 -8.13 -8.02 18.00
CA ASN A 399 -9.21 -7.09 17.67
C ASN A 399 -10.14 -6.94 18.89
N PRO A 400 -9.75 -6.15 19.91
CA PRO A 400 -10.42 -6.09 21.21
C PRO A 400 -11.73 -5.29 21.17
N TYR A 401 -12.67 -5.75 20.36
CA TYR A 401 -13.98 -5.16 20.13
C TYR A 401 -15.06 -6.05 20.75
N LYS A 402 -15.91 -5.46 21.61
CA LYS A 402 -17.01 -6.16 22.28
C LYS A 402 -17.93 -6.87 21.28
N TYR A 403 -18.21 -6.21 20.15
CA TYR A 403 -19.05 -6.76 19.10
C TYR A 403 -18.47 -8.04 18.49
N LEU A 404 -17.15 -8.11 18.23
CA LEU A 404 -16.54 -9.30 17.62
C LEU A 404 -16.61 -10.53 18.52
N SER A 405 -16.52 -10.35 19.84
CA SER A 405 -16.72 -11.46 20.80
C SER A 405 -18.16 -11.99 20.77
N GLN A 406 -19.14 -11.11 20.62
CA GLN A 406 -20.55 -11.48 20.46
C GLN A 406 -20.79 -12.16 19.11
N PHE A 407 -20.24 -11.59 18.03
CA PHE A 407 -20.28 -12.16 16.69
C PHE A 407 -19.71 -13.58 16.65
N TYR A 408 -18.53 -13.79 17.27
CA TYR A 408 -17.93 -15.11 17.40
C TYR A 408 -18.89 -16.09 18.07
N THR A 409 -19.48 -15.69 19.19
CA THR A 409 -20.40 -16.56 19.94
C THR A 409 -21.66 -16.90 19.15
N LYS A 410 -22.22 -15.92 18.43
CA LYS A 410 -23.49 -16.06 17.70
C LYS A 410 -23.35 -16.79 16.36
N HIS A 411 -22.27 -16.52 15.61
CA HIS A 411 -22.15 -16.96 14.21
C HIS A 411 -21.04 -17.99 13.98
N ILE A 412 -20.02 -18.04 14.85
CA ILE A 412 -18.81 -18.84 14.61
C ILE A 412 -18.69 -20.04 15.56
N LYS A 413 -19.03 -19.88 16.83
CA LYS A 413 -18.95 -20.97 17.82
C LYS A 413 -19.78 -22.16 17.33
N LEU A 414 -19.16 -23.35 17.28
CA LEU A 414 -19.89 -24.59 17.02
C LEU A 414 -20.66 -24.96 18.31
N PRO A 415 -21.89 -25.48 18.21
CA PRO A 415 -22.56 -26.04 19.38
C PRO A 415 -21.65 -27.10 20.01
N SER A 416 -21.53 -27.08 21.34
CA SER A 416 -20.84 -28.14 22.07
C SER A 416 -21.55 -29.45 21.75
N LYS A 417 -20.79 -30.46 21.29
CA LYS A 417 -21.31 -31.83 21.21
C LYS A 417 -21.66 -32.24 22.65
N THR A 418 -22.94 -32.22 22.98
CA THR A 418 -23.52 -32.89 24.16
C THR A 418 -23.51 -34.38 23.95
#